data_AF-A0A518BJC2-F1
#
_entry.id   AF-A0A518BJC2-F1
#
_cell.length_a   1.000
_cell.length_b   1.000
_cell.length_c   1.000
_cell.angle_alpha   90.00
_cell.angle_beta   90.00
_cell.angle_gamma   90.00
#
_symmetry.space_group_name_H-M   'P 1'
#
loop_
_entity.id
_entity.type
_entity.pdbx_description
1 polymer ?
#
loop_
_entity_poly.entity_id
_entity_poly.type
_entity_poly.pdbx_seq_one_letter_code
_entity_poly.pdbx_strand_id
1 'polypeptide(L)'
;MRLRHDLPTALKYHALVIEKAAAESGLDHFDVCFELLDARDVNGVAAYGGFPVRYPSWRFGMDFERLQKGYDWGLSKIYELVINNDPTIAYLVRSNSLLEQKLVMAHVFGHADFFKHNACFAGTDRHMLDTMGRHSTQVRRIIDSVGLEKVERSLDRLLSLDGLIDPYLHRHTQAARPKPRPAMSERSFQLLEQMSEPLTRDKPVAELLPVPDADLPTLDILGYLEKHAPLSQWERELLRIVRAEAYYFAPQRLTKIANEGWACYWHSKILTGGILEPSEVIDFADVHSGATSAAPGQLNPYRLGLRLMRYAESKGHDLFLLRSVHSDVSLIDELVDEQFVLEYLGIRRRDLQAARQAGLDWVKWKEKLLGDLAWGGLPKIELIARDAHTGCLRLRHHHDGRDLQLAQAGETIKNLAAVWGGPVEIETLVESSPRILRAADGQFELVDLDEPPCDTQTPPAGPDLPAARAS
;
A
#
# COMPACT_ATOMS: atom_id res chain seq x y z
N MET A 1 -25.73 -8.73 -11.14
CA MET A 1 -24.65 -9.69 -11.47
C MET A 1 -24.61 -10.10 -12.95
N ARG A 2 -23.41 -10.10 -13.57
CA ARG A 2 -23.15 -10.79 -14.86
C ARG A 2 -22.51 -12.15 -14.60
N LEU A 3 -23.31 -13.21 -14.62
CA LEU A 3 -22.79 -14.59 -14.50
C LEU A 3 -22.18 -15.04 -15.83
N ARG A 4 -20.89 -15.41 -15.82
CA ARG A 4 -20.28 -16.08 -16.97
C ARG A 4 -20.80 -17.51 -17.13
N HIS A 5 -20.73 -18.02 -18.36
CA HIS A 5 -21.26 -19.34 -18.71
C HIS A 5 -20.53 -20.50 -18.03
N ASP A 6 -19.26 -20.31 -17.66
CA ASP A 6 -18.32 -21.30 -17.11
C ASP A 6 -18.52 -21.64 -15.62
N LEU A 7 -19.20 -20.80 -14.83
CA LEU A 7 -19.47 -21.11 -13.43
C LEU A 7 -20.47 -22.28 -13.30
N PRO A 8 -20.19 -23.33 -12.51
CA PRO A 8 -21.12 -24.44 -12.28
C PRO A 8 -22.49 -23.97 -11.78
N THR A 9 -23.57 -24.65 -12.20
CA THR A 9 -24.96 -24.28 -11.86
C THR A 9 -25.19 -24.14 -10.35
N ALA A 10 -24.61 -25.03 -9.54
CA ALA A 10 -24.71 -24.96 -8.08
C ALA A 10 -24.08 -23.67 -7.51
N LEU A 11 -22.90 -23.28 -8.02
CA LEU A 11 -22.23 -22.05 -7.59
C LEU A 11 -22.96 -20.79 -8.08
N LYS A 12 -23.54 -20.82 -9.30
CA LYS A 12 -24.42 -19.76 -9.79
C LYS A 12 -25.63 -19.55 -8.87
N TYR A 13 -26.25 -20.64 -8.42
CA TYR A 13 -27.36 -20.59 -7.47
C TYR A 13 -26.93 -19.92 -6.17
N HIS A 14 -25.84 -20.37 -5.54
CA HIS A 14 -25.36 -19.77 -4.29
C HIS A 14 -24.96 -18.30 -4.46
N ALA A 15 -24.30 -17.93 -5.56
CA ALA A 15 -23.96 -16.54 -5.85
C ALA A 15 -25.22 -15.64 -5.90
N LEU A 16 -26.29 -16.08 -6.56
CA LEU A 16 -27.56 -15.33 -6.63
C LEU A 16 -28.25 -15.22 -5.26
N VAL A 17 -28.27 -16.30 -4.50
CA VAL A 17 -28.90 -16.31 -3.17
C VAL A 17 -28.14 -15.39 -2.21
N ILE A 18 -26.81 -15.41 -2.25
CA ILE A 18 -25.96 -14.55 -1.42
C ILE A 18 -26.03 -13.10 -1.88
N GLU A 19 -26.05 -12.82 -3.19
CA GLU A 19 -26.25 -11.46 -3.73
C GLU A 19 -27.57 -10.88 -3.23
N LYS A 20 -28.64 -11.68 -3.24
CA LYS A 20 -29.94 -11.27 -2.71
C LYS A 20 -29.87 -10.94 -1.22
N ALA A 21 -29.24 -11.80 -0.41
CA ALA A 21 -29.08 -11.57 1.03
C ALA A 21 -28.21 -10.33 1.33
N ALA A 22 -27.18 -10.08 0.50
CA ALA A 22 -26.35 -8.88 0.57
C ALA A 22 -27.18 -7.61 0.30
N ALA A 23 -28.01 -7.62 -0.75
CA ALA A 23 -28.90 -6.51 -1.08
C ALA A 23 -29.96 -6.26 0.00
N GLU A 24 -30.57 -7.32 0.55
CA GLU A 24 -31.51 -7.23 1.69
C GLU A 24 -30.86 -6.66 2.95
N SER A 25 -29.54 -6.84 3.10
CA SER A 25 -28.74 -6.28 4.18
C SER A 25 -28.34 -4.81 3.96
N GLY A 26 -28.69 -4.22 2.81
CA GLY A 26 -28.38 -2.83 2.45
C GLY A 26 -27.03 -2.64 1.77
N LEU A 27 -26.35 -3.71 1.36
CA LEU A 27 -25.11 -3.59 0.57
C LEU A 27 -25.44 -3.17 -0.86
N ASP A 28 -24.71 -2.17 -1.35
CA ASP A 28 -24.80 -1.72 -2.73
C ASP A 28 -23.42 -1.83 -3.38
N HIS A 29 -23.31 -2.60 -4.46
CA HIS A 29 -22.03 -2.93 -5.07
C HIS A 29 -22.10 -2.82 -6.60
N PHE A 30 -20.95 -2.91 -7.26
CA PHE A 30 -20.92 -3.12 -8.71
C PHE A 30 -21.41 -4.52 -9.05
N ASP A 31 -21.71 -4.77 -10.31
CA ASP A 31 -21.91 -6.13 -10.77
C ASP A 31 -20.66 -6.97 -10.45
N VAL A 32 -20.84 -8.09 -9.75
CA VAL A 32 -19.73 -9.03 -9.46
C VAL A 32 -19.69 -10.10 -10.53
N CYS A 33 -18.50 -10.38 -11.06
CA CYS A 33 -18.22 -11.44 -12.02
C CYS A 33 -17.32 -12.48 -11.36
N PHE A 34 -17.89 -13.63 -11.01
CA PHE A 34 -17.13 -14.74 -10.45
C PHE A 34 -16.51 -15.60 -11.57
N GLU A 35 -15.20 -15.83 -11.48
CA GLU A 35 -14.44 -16.72 -12.36
C GLU A 35 -13.84 -17.87 -11.54
N LEU A 36 -14.03 -19.12 -11.98
CA LEU A 36 -13.54 -20.29 -11.26
C LEU A 36 -12.21 -20.79 -11.84
N LEU A 37 -11.13 -20.62 -11.09
CA LEU A 37 -9.77 -20.93 -11.49
C LEU A 37 -9.16 -22.05 -10.64
N ASP A 38 -8.17 -22.74 -11.20
CA ASP A 38 -7.36 -23.67 -10.41
C ASP A 38 -6.37 -22.89 -9.51
N ALA A 39 -5.91 -23.51 -8.42
CA ALA A 39 -5.04 -22.84 -7.46
C ALA A 39 -3.77 -22.25 -8.10
N ARG A 40 -3.19 -22.96 -9.07
CA ARG A 40 -2.03 -22.48 -9.83
C ARG A 40 -2.35 -21.22 -10.64
N ASP A 41 -3.51 -21.17 -11.28
CA ASP A 41 -3.92 -20.01 -12.08
C ASP A 41 -4.21 -18.81 -11.20
N VAL A 42 -4.83 -19.01 -10.02
CA VAL A 42 -5.01 -17.95 -9.01
C VAL A 42 -3.66 -17.40 -8.56
N ASN A 43 -2.66 -18.25 -8.32
CA ASN A 43 -1.30 -17.80 -8.00
C ASN A 43 -0.69 -16.98 -9.15
N GLY A 44 -0.92 -17.38 -10.41
CA GLY A 44 -0.49 -16.64 -11.59
C GLY A 44 -1.11 -15.25 -11.68
N VAL A 45 -2.43 -15.16 -11.53
CA VAL A 45 -3.17 -13.90 -11.54
C VAL A 45 -2.79 -13.02 -10.34
N ALA A 46 -2.57 -13.62 -9.17
CA ALA A 46 -2.11 -12.92 -7.96
C ALA A 46 -0.70 -12.35 -8.13
N ALA A 47 0.21 -13.07 -8.79
CA ALA A 47 1.54 -12.55 -9.14
C ALA A 47 1.45 -11.33 -10.08
N TYR A 48 0.43 -11.29 -10.93
CA TYR A 48 0.06 -10.12 -11.74
C TYR A 48 -0.84 -9.12 -11.00
N GLY A 49 -0.90 -9.16 -9.67
CA GLY A 49 -1.65 -8.23 -8.84
C GLY A 49 -3.15 -8.24 -9.08
N GLY A 50 -3.72 -9.38 -9.48
CA GLY A 50 -5.15 -9.54 -9.77
C GLY A 50 -5.50 -9.58 -11.25
N PHE A 51 -4.61 -9.15 -12.14
CA PHE A 51 -4.98 -8.94 -13.55
C PHE A 51 -4.54 -10.10 -14.44
N PRO A 52 -5.40 -10.55 -15.39
CA PRO A 52 -5.06 -11.66 -16.27
C PRO A 52 -3.97 -11.30 -17.29
N VAL A 53 -3.82 -10.01 -17.60
CA VAL A 53 -2.83 -9.49 -18.54
C VAL A 53 -2.05 -8.36 -17.90
N ARG A 54 -0.72 -8.52 -17.86
CA ARG A 54 0.25 -7.47 -17.51
C ARG A 54 1.36 -7.43 -18.58
N TYR A 55 2.22 -6.43 -18.52
CA TYR A 55 3.44 -6.41 -19.32
C TYR A 55 4.43 -7.48 -18.82
N PRO A 56 5.34 -7.98 -19.67
CA PRO A 56 6.35 -8.94 -19.23
C PRO A 56 7.33 -8.30 -18.23
N SER A 57 7.56 -8.97 -17.11
CA SER A 57 8.61 -8.63 -16.15
C SER A 57 8.99 -9.85 -15.32
N TRP A 58 10.28 -10.04 -15.08
CA TRP A 58 10.80 -11.13 -14.25
C TRP A 58 10.29 -11.10 -12.80
N ARG A 59 9.98 -9.90 -12.26
CA ARG A 59 9.41 -9.70 -10.91
C ARG A 59 8.16 -10.56 -10.71
N PHE A 60 7.27 -10.57 -11.69
CA PHE A 60 6.05 -11.37 -11.63
C PHE A 60 6.32 -12.88 -11.64
N GLY A 61 7.37 -13.32 -12.35
CA GLY A 61 7.81 -14.71 -12.32
C GLY A 61 8.34 -15.11 -10.93
N MET A 62 9.11 -14.23 -10.28
CA MET A 62 9.57 -14.47 -8.91
C MET A 62 8.41 -14.51 -7.91
N ASP A 63 7.44 -13.60 -8.04
CA ASP A 63 6.27 -13.57 -7.18
C ASP A 63 5.42 -14.82 -7.36
N PHE A 64 5.24 -15.30 -8.60
CA PHE A 64 4.57 -16.57 -8.89
C PHE A 64 5.28 -17.76 -8.21
N GLU A 65 6.61 -17.87 -8.36
CA GLU A 65 7.39 -18.94 -7.73
C GLU A 65 7.26 -18.92 -6.20
N ARG A 66 7.24 -17.73 -5.59
CA ARG A 66 7.05 -17.56 -4.14
C ARG A 66 5.66 -18.04 -3.71
N LEU A 67 4.62 -17.61 -4.41
CA LEU A 67 3.23 -17.99 -4.13
C LEU A 67 3.01 -19.49 -4.33
N GLN A 68 3.51 -20.05 -5.42
CA GLN A 68 3.35 -21.47 -5.74
C GLN A 68 4.04 -22.37 -4.70
N LYS A 69 5.27 -22.06 -4.29
CA LYS A 69 5.97 -22.81 -3.23
C LYS A 69 5.26 -22.68 -1.88
N GLY A 70 4.76 -21.49 -1.55
CA GLY A 70 3.95 -21.28 -0.36
C GLY A 70 2.71 -22.18 -0.32
N TYR A 71 2.04 -22.32 -1.46
CA TYR A 71 0.89 -23.22 -1.62
C TYR A 71 1.29 -24.70 -1.53
N ASP A 72 2.31 -25.13 -2.29
CA ASP A 72 2.74 -26.53 -2.36
C ASP A 72 3.23 -27.05 -1.00
N TRP A 73 3.79 -26.17 -0.17
CA TRP A 73 4.23 -26.50 1.20
C TRP A 73 3.14 -26.27 2.26
N GLY A 74 1.94 -25.82 1.88
CA GLY A 74 0.83 -25.56 2.80
C GLY A 74 1.06 -24.36 3.74
N LEU A 75 1.98 -23.47 3.41
CA LEU A 75 2.30 -22.27 4.19
C LEU A 75 1.31 -21.14 3.94
N SER A 76 0.75 -21.06 2.73
CA SER A 76 -0.22 -20.04 2.35
C SER A 76 -1.24 -20.58 1.35
N LYS A 77 -2.51 -20.15 1.51
CA LYS A 77 -3.60 -20.44 0.57
C LYS A 77 -4.33 -19.12 0.28
N ILE A 78 -4.43 -18.77 -0.99
CA ILE A 78 -5.31 -17.68 -1.44
C ILE A 78 -6.70 -18.29 -1.55
N TYR A 79 -7.66 -17.80 -0.78
CA TYR A 79 -9.05 -18.26 -0.85
C TYR A 79 -9.82 -17.56 -1.97
N GLU A 80 -9.47 -16.31 -2.23
CA GLU A 80 -10.13 -15.41 -3.15
C GLU A 80 -9.15 -14.35 -3.65
N LEU A 81 -9.47 -13.77 -4.81
CA LEU A 81 -8.82 -12.54 -5.27
C LEU A 81 -9.86 -11.62 -5.93
N VAL A 82 -10.09 -10.43 -5.36
CA VAL A 82 -11.01 -9.41 -5.91
C VAL A 82 -10.26 -8.24 -6.57
N ILE A 83 -10.74 -7.82 -7.74
CA ILE A 83 -10.31 -6.61 -8.44
C ILE A 83 -11.40 -5.55 -8.35
N ASN A 84 -11.04 -4.35 -7.88
CA ASN A 84 -11.88 -3.16 -8.02
C ASN A 84 -11.96 -2.73 -9.49
N ASN A 85 -13.02 -3.15 -10.16
CA ASN A 85 -13.36 -2.82 -11.54
C ASN A 85 -14.90 -2.74 -11.63
N ASP A 86 -15.44 -2.16 -12.70
CA ASP A 86 -16.86 -2.20 -13.03
C ASP A 86 -17.06 -2.95 -14.37
N PRO A 87 -17.49 -4.24 -14.34
CA PRO A 87 -17.89 -5.03 -13.17
C PRO A 87 -16.70 -5.46 -12.28
N THR A 88 -16.96 -5.72 -11.01
CA THR A 88 -15.96 -6.24 -10.04
C THR A 88 -15.63 -7.69 -10.41
N ILE A 89 -14.35 -8.00 -10.57
CA ILE A 89 -13.90 -9.35 -10.95
C ILE A 89 -13.45 -10.07 -9.69
N ALA A 90 -13.95 -11.28 -9.47
CA ALA A 90 -13.58 -12.09 -8.31
C ALA A 90 -13.22 -13.51 -8.75
N TYR A 91 -12.05 -13.98 -8.35
CA TYR A 91 -11.58 -15.33 -8.67
C TYR A 91 -11.86 -16.28 -7.51
N LEU A 92 -12.63 -17.32 -7.80
CA LEU A 92 -12.90 -18.46 -6.93
C LEU A 92 -11.89 -19.56 -7.21
N VAL A 93 -11.43 -20.25 -6.17
CA VAL A 93 -10.48 -21.35 -6.31
C VAL A 93 -11.24 -22.68 -6.39
N ARG A 94 -10.96 -23.50 -7.40
CA ARG A 94 -11.65 -24.79 -7.63
C ARG A 94 -11.51 -25.78 -6.48
N SER A 95 -10.38 -25.76 -5.77
CA SER A 95 -10.11 -26.66 -4.65
C SER A 95 -10.86 -26.30 -3.36
N ASN A 96 -11.56 -25.17 -3.33
CA ASN A 96 -12.38 -24.80 -2.18
C ASN A 96 -13.63 -25.69 -2.07
N SER A 97 -13.95 -26.11 -0.85
CA SER A 97 -15.21 -26.77 -0.50
C SER A 97 -16.40 -25.86 -0.77
N LEU A 98 -17.61 -26.42 -0.87
CA LEU A 98 -18.83 -25.63 -1.14
C LEU A 98 -19.03 -24.53 -0.09
N LEU A 99 -18.74 -24.82 1.18
CA LEU A 99 -18.83 -23.83 2.24
C LEU A 99 -17.79 -22.71 2.09
N GLU A 100 -16.53 -23.06 1.79
CA GLU A 100 -15.50 -22.05 1.50
C GLU A 100 -15.92 -21.17 0.32
N GLN A 101 -16.56 -21.73 -0.72
CA GLN A 101 -17.12 -20.94 -1.83
C GLN A 101 -18.22 -19.99 -1.36
N LYS A 102 -19.17 -20.45 -0.53
CA LYS A 102 -20.23 -19.60 0.05
C LYS A 102 -19.62 -18.44 0.86
N LEU A 103 -18.61 -18.74 1.68
CA LEU A 103 -17.91 -17.75 2.49
C LEU A 103 -17.20 -16.71 1.63
N VAL A 104 -16.44 -17.17 0.62
CA VAL A 104 -15.74 -16.28 -0.31
C VAL A 104 -16.74 -15.40 -1.07
N MET A 105 -17.83 -15.97 -1.62
CA MET A 105 -18.83 -15.18 -2.34
C MET A 105 -19.42 -14.08 -1.44
N ALA A 106 -19.80 -14.40 -0.21
CA ALA A 106 -20.33 -13.41 0.74
C ALA A 106 -19.28 -12.35 1.11
N HIS A 107 -18.02 -12.74 1.23
CA HIS A 107 -16.90 -11.84 1.50
C HIS A 107 -16.65 -10.87 0.34
N VAL A 108 -16.66 -11.37 -0.89
CA VAL A 108 -16.49 -10.60 -2.12
C VAL A 108 -17.56 -9.52 -2.26
N PHE A 109 -18.82 -9.80 -1.91
CA PHE A 109 -19.87 -8.77 -1.93
C PHE A 109 -19.59 -7.64 -0.93
N GLY A 110 -19.02 -7.97 0.23
CA GLY A 110 -18.53 -6.96 1.18
C GLY A 110 -17.44 -6.08 0.58
N HIS A 111 -16.43 -6.67 -0.07
CA HIS A 111 -15.38 -5.91 -0.78
C HIS A 111 -15.95 -5.05 -1.91
N ALA A 112 -16.81 -5.61 -2.75
CA ALA A 112 -17.40 -4.90 -3.89
C ALA A 112 -18.20 -3.67 -3.44
N ASP A 113 -18.94 -3.79 -2.33
CA ASP A 113 -19.65 -2.68 -1.70
C ASP A 113 -18.67 -1.63 -1.11
N PHE A 114 -17.60 -2.08 -0.43
CA PHE A 114 -16.55 -1.20 0.11
C PHE A 114 -15.87 -0.37 -1.00
N PHE A 115 -15.45 -1.03 -2.08
CA PHE A 115 -14.78 -0.37 -3.21
C PHE A 115 -15.66 0.67 -3.90
N LYS A 116 -16.97 0.45 -3.95
CA LYS A 116 -17.92 1.39 -4.56
C LYS A 116 -18.06 2.69 -3.76
N HIS A 117 -17.98 2.60 -2.44
CA HIS A 117 -18.41 3.70 -1.56
C HIS A 117 -17.31 4.39 -0.74
N ASN A 118 -16.16 3.73 -0.54
CA ASN A 118 -15.11 4.31 0.28
C ASN A 118 -14.39 5.47 -0.46
N ALA A 119 -14.19 6.59 0.23
CA ALA A 119 -13.61 7.80 -0.30
C ALA A 119 -12.19 7.62 -0.85
N CYS A 120 -11.40 6.67 -0.35
CA CYS A 120 -10.06 6.36 -0.88
C CYS A 120 -10.12 5.79 -2.31
N PHE A 121 -11.22 5.12 -2.67
CA PHE A 121 -11.40 4.50 -4.00
C PHE A 121 -12.05 5.44 -5.01
N ALA A 122 -12.53 6.62 -4.59
CA ALA A 122 -13.24 7.55 -5.47
C ALA A 122 -12.42 8.00 -6.70
N GLY A 123 -11.09 8.09 -6.57
CA GLY A 123 -10.17 8.47 -7.64
C GLY A 123 -9.60 7.30 -8.47
N THR A 124 -9.99 6.05 -8.16
CA THR A 124 -9.46 4.86 -8.86
C THR A 124 -10.09 4.67 -10.24
N ASP A 125 -9.31 4.15 -11.19
CA ASP A 125 -9.82 3.73 -12.50
C ASP A 125 -10.74 2.52 -12.34
N ARG A 126 -12.02 2.68 -12.74
CA ARG A 126 -13.04 1.62 -12.69
C ARG A 126 -12.94 0.64 -13.87
N HIS A 127 -12.11 0.92 -14.87
CA HIS A 127 -11.86 0.05 -16.02
C HIS A 127 -10.39 -0.41 -16.05
N MET A 128 -9.83 -0.68 -14.87
CA MET A 128 -8.41 -1.01 -14.72
C MET A 128 -8.02 -2.26 -15.52
N LEU A 129 -8.94 -3.20 -15.77
CA LEU A 129 -8.66 -4.37 -16.61
C LEU A 129 -8.26 -3.97 -18.04
N ASP A 130 -9.00 -3.02 -18.63
CA ASP A 130 -8.70 -2.49 -19.97
C ASP A 130 -7.42 -1.64 -19.95
N THR A 131 -7.22 -0.86 -18.88
CA THR A 131 -6.01 -0.06 -18.69
C THR A 131 -4.75 -0.92 -18.59
N MET A 132 -4.78 -2.02 -17.82
CA MET A 132 -3.66 -2.97 -17.76
C MET A 132 -3.40 -3.65 -19.12
N GLY A 133 -4.45 -3.97 -19.88
CA GLY A 133 -4.31 -4.48 -21.25
C GLY A 133 -3.65 -3.47 -22.20
N ARG A 134 -4.03 -2.18 -22.09
CA ARG A 134 -3.39 -1.08 -22.84
C ARG A 134 -1.93 -0.89 -22.44
N HIS A 135 -1.62 -0.89 -21.14
CA HIS A 135 -0.24 -0.83 -20.64
C HIS A 135 0.60 -1.99 -21.18
N SER A 136 0.09 -3.23 -21.13
CA SER A 136 0.78 -4.40 -21.69
C SER A 136 1.09 -4.23 -23.18
N THR A 137 0.11 -3.76 -23.96
CA THR A 137 0.29 -3.48 -25.40
C THR A 137 1.31 -2.38 -25.65
N GLN A 138 1.28 -1.29 -24.87
CA GLN A 138 2.21 -0.19 -24.98
C GLN A 138 3.65 -0.63 -24.66
N VAL A 139 3.85 -1.36 -23.56
CA VAL A 139 5.17 -1.88 -23.19
C VAL A 139 5.69 -2.84 -24.27
N ARG A 140 4.86 -3.70 -24.84
CA ARG A 140 5.27 -4.58 -25.96
C ARG A 140 5.74 -3.79 -27.18
N ARG A 141 5.06 -2.70 -27.56
CA ARG A 141 5.53 -1.83 -28.65
C ARG A 141 6.87 -1.17 -28.34
N ILE A 142 7.09 -0.77 -27.09
CA ILE A 142 8.38 -0.24 -26.65
C ILE A 142 9.45 -1.34 -26.74
N ILE A 143 9.16 -2.57 -26.32
CA ILE A 143 10.06 -3.72 -26.46
C ILE A 143 10.43 -3.97 -27.93
N ASP A 144 9.46 -3.95 -28.84
CA ASP A 144 9.69 -4.18 -30.28
C ASP A 144 10.60 -3.10 -30.91
N SER A 145 10.56 -1.86 -30.38
CA SER A 145 11.33 -0.73 -30.92
C SER A 145 12.69 -0.54 -30.27
N VAL A 146 12.82 -0.79 -28.96
CA VAL A 146 14.03 -0.50 -28.16
C VAL A 146 14.83 -1.76 -27.84
N GLY A 147 14.18 -2.92 -27.81
CA GLY A 147 14.73 -4.21 -27.42
C GLY A 147 14.42 -4.57 -25.97
N LEU A 148 14.17 -5.87 -25.72
CA LEU A 148 13.72 -6.43 -24.44
C LEU A 148 14.65 -6.08 -23.27
N GLU A 149 15.96 -6.31 -23.40
CA GLU A 149 16.92 -6.14 -22.30
C GLU A 149 17.01 -4.71 -21.77
N LYS A 150 16.81 -3.71 -22.63
CA LYS A 150 16.81 -2.30 -22.21
C LYS A 150 15.54 -1.98 -21.44
N VAL A 151 14.40 -2.40 -21.98
CA VAL A 151 13.08 -2.17 -21.34
C VAL A 151 13.00 -2.89 -20.00
N GLU A 152 13.45 -4.14 -19.92
CA GLU A 152 13.44 -4.92 -18.68
C GLU A 152 14.30 -4.27 -17.59
N ARG A 153 15.52 -3.83 -17.91
CA ARG A 153 16.37 -3.12 -16.95
C ARG A 153 15.76 -1.81 -16.48
N SER A 154 15.12 -1.05 -17.37
CA SER A 154 14.43 0.18 -16.97
C SER A 154 13.19 -0.11 -16.13
N LEU A 155 12.39 -1.11 -16.49
CA LEU A 155 11.23 -1.54 -15.70
C LEU A 155 11.63 -2.03 -14.31
N ASP A 156 12.72 -2.79 -14.18
CA ASP A 156 13.20 -3.28 -12.90
C ASP A 156 13.54 -2.13 -11.93
N ARG A 157 14.27 -1.12 -12.45
CA ARG A 157 14.56 0.11 -11.70
C ARG A 157 13.27 0.82 -11.31
N LEU A 158 12.37 1.08 -12.26
CA LEU A 158 11.13 1.82 -12.02
C LEU A 158 10.21 1.09 -11.03
N LEU A 159 10.10 -0.23 -11.13
CA LEU A 159 9.29 -1.06 -10.24
C LEU A 159 9.84 -1.09 -8.81
N SER A 160 11.15 -0.90 -8.61
CA SER A 160 11.70 -0.72 -7.25
C SER A 160 11.32 0.62 -6.61
N LEU A 161 10.85 1.59 -7.41
CA LEU A 161 10.49 2.94 -6.99
C LEU A 161 8.96 3.13 -6.87
N ASP A 162 8.16 2.09 -7.13
CA ASP A 162 6.69 2.16 -7.14
C ASP A 162 6.07 2.65 -5.82
N GLY A 163 6.78 2.49 -4.70
CA GLY A 163 6.41 3.01 -3.39
C GLY A 163 6.67 4.51 -3.16
N LEU A 164 7.45 5.17 -4.02
CA LEU A 164 7.84 6.58 -3.88
C LEU A 164 6.81 7.55 -4.50
N ILE A 165 5.54 7.30 -4.18
CA ILE A 165 4.40 8.14 -4.55
C ILE A 165 3.80 8.79 -3.29
N ASP A 166 3.11 9.91 -3.46
CA ASP A 166 2.23 10.44 -2.42
C ASP A 166 0.85 9.76 -2.52
N PRO A 167 0.52 8.79 -1.64
CA PRO A 167 -0.76 8.08 -1.69
C PRO A 167 -1.94 9.00 -1.37
N TYR A 168 -1.70 10.18 -0.80
CA TYR A 168 -2.72 11.18 -0.47
C TYR A 168 -2.78 12.35 -1.46
N LEU A 169 -2.04 12.29 -2.59
CA LEU A 169 -1.94 13.39 -3.56
C LEU A 169 -3.31 13.91 -4.01
N HIS A 170 -4.27 13.01 -4.27
CA HIS A 170 -5.63 13.37 -4.67
C HIS A 170 -6.37 14.18 -3.59
N ARG A 171 -6.08 13.95 -2.31
CA ARG A 171 -6.63 14.72 -1.19
C ARG A 171 -5.92 16.05 -1.03
N HIS A 172 -4.59 16.08 -1.10
CA HIS A 172 -3.80 17.31 -1.04
C HIS A 172 -4.22 18.31 -2.15
N THR A 173 -4.37 17.81 -3.37
CA THR A 173 -4.80 18.62 -4.53
C THR A 173 -6.26 19.06 -4.45
N GLN A 174 -7.15 18.28 -3.82
CA GLN A 174 -8.54 18.67 -3.59
C GLN A 174 -8.72 19.64 -2.41
N ALA A 175 -7.92 19.53 -1.35
CA ALA A 175 -7.93 20.44 -0.21
C ALA A 175 -7.46 21.85 -0.61
N ALA A 176 -6.53 21.95 -1.57
CA ALA A 176 -6.09 23.20 -2.18
C ALA A 176 -7.19 23.91 -3.01
N ARG A 177 -8.33 23.25 -3.30
CA ARG A 177 -9.50 23.88 -3.93
C ARG A 177 -10.47 24.37 -2.84
N PRO A 178 -10.83 25.66 -2.78
CA PRO A 178 -11.76 26.15 -1.76
C PRO A 178 -13.15 25.52 -1.98
N LYS A 179 -13.59 24.67 -1.05
CA LYS A 179 -14.96 24.13 -1.00
C LYS A 179 -15.86 25.04 -0.14
N PRO A 180 -17.13 25.26 -0.50
CA PRO A 180 -18.12 25.87 0.41
C PRO A 180 -18.35 24.93 1.60
N ARG A 181 -18.20 25.45 2.83
CA ARG A 181 -18.26 24.67 4.08
C ARG A 181 -19.69 24.19 4.40
N PRO A 182 -19.93 22.88 4.61
CA PRO A 182 -21.04 22.40 5.42
C PRO A 182 -20.63 22.36 6.91
N ALA A 183 -21.60 22.52 7.81
CA ALA A 183 -21.40 22.59 9.25
C ALA A 183 -21.00 21.22 9.84
N MET A 184 -19.69 21.04 10.10
CA MET A 184 -19.15 19.95 10.91
C MET A 184 -18.65 20.48 12.26
N SER A 185 -18.64 19.60 13.28
CA SER A 185 -18.12 19.86 14.62
C SER A 185 -16.66 20.35 14.58
N GLU A 186 -16.38 21.46 15.27
CA GLU A 186 -15.06 22.13 15.36
C GLU A 186 -13.92 21.17 15.74
N ARG A 187 -14.20 20.14 16.56
CA ARG A 187 -13.21 19.15 17.00
C ARG A 187 -12.69 18.25 15.89
N SER A 188 -13.57 17.87 14.96
CA SER A 188 -13.22 16.98 13.84
C SER A 188 -12.42 17.74 12.77
N PHE A 189 -12.69 19.03 12.63
CA PHE A 189 -11.95 19.92 11.73
C PHE A 189 -10.55 20.21 12.27
N GLN A 190 -10.41 20.50 13.56
CA GLN A 190 -9.11 20.75 14.21
C GLN A 190 -8.17 19.54 14.15
N LEU A 191 -8.69 18.32 14.23
CA LEU A 191 -7.88 17.10 14.14
C LEU A 191 -7.37 16.85 12.71
N LEU A 192 -8.20 17.05 11.70
CA LEU A 192 -7.81 17.00 10.29
C LEU A 192 -6.82 18.11 9.92
N GLU A 193 -7.00 19.30 10.51
CA GLU A 193 -6.11 20.46 10.32
C GLU A 193 -4.74 20.18 10.95
N GLN A 194 -4.69 19.64 12.19
CA GLN A 194 -3.45 19.21 12.87
C GLN A 194 -2.72 18.07 12.15
N MET A 195 -3.43 17.16 11.49
CA MET A 195 -2.82 16.13 10.64
C MET A 195 -2.34 16.68 9.28
N SER A 196 -2.77 17.88 8.91
CA SER A 196 -2.40 18.59 7.67
C SER A 196 -1.52 19.82 7.89
N GLU A 197 -1.13 20.12 9.13
CA GLU A 197 -0.23 21.25 9.40
C GLU A 197 1.20 20.90 8.96
N PRO A 198 1.88 21.82 8.24
CA PRO A 198 3.31 21.69 8.02
C PRO A 198 4.01 21.90 9.36
N LEU A 199 4.41 20.81 10.01
CA LEU A 199 5.12 20.84 11.29
C LEU A 199 6.41 21.68 11.16
N THR A 200 6.43 22.73 11.99
CA THR A 200 7.54 23.57 12.46
C THR A 200 8.92 23.35 11.83
N ARG A 201 9.41 24.42 11.18
CA ARG A 201 10.81 24.63 10.80
C ARG A 201 11.71 24.68 12.05
N ASP A 202 12.43 23.62 12.34
CA ASP A 202 13.58 23.67 13.24
C ASP A 202 14.90 23.79 12.43
N LYS A 203 15.55 24.95 12.64
CA LYS A 203 16.95 25.47 12.49
C LYS A 203 18.00 24.80 11.56
N PRO A 204 19.02 25.59 11.11
CA PRO A 204 19.44 25.64 9.73
C PRO A 204 20.41 24.52 9.34
N VAL A 205 20.13 23.90 8.19
CA VAL A 205 21.12 23.18 7.39
C VAL A 205 22.11 24.22 6.86
N ALA A 206 23.41 23.95 7.03
CA ALA A 206 24.49 24.79 6.52
C ALA A 206 24.29 25.07 5.02
N GLU A 207 24.54 26.33 4.63
CA GLU A 207 24.22 26.91 3.32
C GLU A 207 24.76 26.11 2.13
N LEU A 208 23.85 25.42 1.45
CA LEU A 208 23.89 25.22 0.01
C LEU A 208 22.59 25.84 -0.51
N LEU A 209 22.70 26.89 -1.33
CA LEU A 209 21.56 27.63 -1.87
C LEU A 209 20.61 26.66 -2.60
N PRO A 210 19.41 26.38 -2.06
CA PRO A 210 18.44 25.53 -2.75
C PRO A 210 18.00 26.24 -4.02
N VAL A 211 17.96 25.55 -5.16
CA VAL A 211 17.18 26.07 -6.29
C VAL A 211 15.72 26.04 -5.85
N PRO A 212 14.98 27.16 -5.89
CA PRO A 212 13.53 27.12 -5.72
C PRO A 212 12.94 26.47 -6.96
N ASP A 213 12.96 25.14 -7.01
CA ASP A 213 12.15 24.36 -7.92
C ASP A 213 10.70 24.46 -7.42
N ALA A 214 9.79 24.93 -8.28
CA ALA A 214 8.40 25.17 -7.90
C ALA A 214 7.67 23.89 -7.46
N ASP A 215 8.23 22.73 -7.80
CA ASP A 215 7.70 21.40 -7.45
C ASP A 215 8.31 20.81 -6.15
N LEU A 216 9.17 21.53 -5.42
CA LEU A 216 9.80 21.07 -4.17
C LEU A 216 9.35 21.89 -2.94
N PRO A 217 9.26 21.27 -1.75
CA PRO A 217 9.41 19.84 -1.47
C PRO A 217 8.21 19.01 -1.98
N THR A 218 8.41 17.71 -2.22
CA THR A 218 7.34 16.82 -2.69
C THR A 218 7.45 15.40 -2.14
N LEU A 219 6.29 14.79 -1.89
CA LEU A 219 6.14 13.37 -1.51
C LEU A 219 5.91 12.47 -2.73
N ASP A 220 5.59 13.04 -3.90
CA ASP A 220 5.41 12.32 -5.16
C ASP A 220 6.70 12.37 -6.01
N ILE A 221 7.67 11.56 -5.59
CA ILE A 221 9.00 11.51 -6.20
C ILE A 221 8.92 10.99 -7.63
N LEU A 222 8.07 9.98 -7.90
CA LEU A 222 7.85 9.50 -9.28
C LEU A 222 7.30 10.61 -10.19
N GLY A 223 6.37 11.44 -9.70
CA GLY A 223 5.86 12.59 -10.43
C GLY A 223 6.93 13.65 -10.71
N TYR A 224 7.83 13.88 -9.75
CA TYR A 224 8.98 14.76 -9.95
C TYR A 224 9.94 14.22 -11.01
N LEU A 225 10.30 12.93 -10.95
CA LEU A 225 11.14 12.27 -11.97
C LEU A 225 10.51 12.37 -13.37
N GLU A 226 9.20 12.19 -13.49
CA GLU A 226 8.50 12.27 -14.77
C GLU A 226 8.71 13.63 -15.47
N LYS A 227 8.72 14.71 -14.69
CA LYS A 227 8.88 16.07 -15.20
C LYS A 227 10.34 16.43 -15.44
N HIS A 228 11.21 16.10 -14.50
CA HIS A 228 12.54 16.70 -14.38
C HIS A 228 13.69 15.76 -14.72
N ALA A 229 13.49 14.44 -14.66
CA ALA A 229 14.56 13.49 -14.95
C ALA A 229 14.89 13.47 -16.47
N PRO A 230 16.17 13.26 -16.83
CA PRO A 230 16.66 13.22 -18.20
C PRO A 230 16.32 11.88 -18.90
N LEU A 231 15.06 11.46 -18.79
CA LEU A 231 14.55 10.23 -19.36
C LEU A 231 14.28 10.40 -20.86
N SER A 232 14.60 9.36 -21.63
CA SER A 232 14.12 9.25 -23.00
C SER A 232 12.59 9.15 -23.03
N GLN A 233 11.98 9.40 -24.20
CA GLN A 233 10.53 9.39 -24.34
C GLN A 233 9.91 8.07 -23.87
N TRP A 234 10.50 6.94 -24.26
CA TRP A 234 9.97 5.61 -23.90
C TRP A 234 10.16 5.29 -22.40
N GLU A 235 11.26 5.72 -21.78
CA GLU A 235 11.46 5.53 -20.33
C GLU A 235 10.44 6.34 -19.52
N ARG A 236 10.14 7.57 -19.98
CA ARG A 236 9.10 8.40 -19.38
C ARG A 236 7.72 7.77 -19.52
N GLU A 237 7.43 7.11 -20.63
CA GLU A 237 6.20 6.34 -20.81
C GLU A 237 6.11 5.14 -19.84
N LEU A 238 7.21 4.40 -19.64
CA LEU A 238 7.25 3.32 -18.63
C LEU A 238 7.03 3.86 -17.21
N LEU A 239 7.67 4.98 -16.86
CA LEU A 239 7.49 5.61 -15.56
C LEU A 239 6.03 6.03 -15.31
N ARG A 240 5.36 6.58 -16.34
CA ARG A 240 3.93 6.92 -16.27
C ARG A 240 3.05 5.69 -16.01
N ILE A 241 3.33 4.57 -16.68
CA ILE A 241 2.63 3.31 -16.48
C ILE A 241 2.82 2.83 -15.03
N VAL A 242 4.06 2.75 -14.55
CA VAL A 242 4.36 2.30 -13.19
C VAL A 242 3.71 3.19 -12.14
N ARG A 243 3.80 4.52 -12.30
CA ARG A 243 3.18 5.49 -11.39
C ARG A 243 1.66 5.36 -11.39
N ALA A 244 1.02 5.22 -12.56
CA ALA A 244 -0.43 5.03 -12.65
C ALA A 244 -0.89 3.74 -11.97
N GLU A 245 -0.17 2.63 -12.15
CA GLU A 245 -0.47 1.37 -11.48
C GLU A 245 -0.25 1.47 -9.95
N ALA A 246 0.82 2.14 -9.50
CA ALA A 246 1.09 2.36 -8.08
C ALA A 246 -0.05 3.13 -7.39
N TYR A 247 -0.61 4.13 -8.06
CA TYR A 247 -1.79 4.88 -7.59
C TYR A 247 -3.06 4.06 -7.54
N TYR A 248 -3.27 3.13 -8.49
CA TYR A 248 -4.41 2.22 -8.47
C TYR A 248 -4.40 1.31 -7.22
N PHE A 249 -3.21 0.88 -6.77
CA PHE A 249 -3.05 0.00 -5.61
C PHE A 249 -2.92 0.73 -4.27
N ALA A 250 -2.78 2.06 -4.26
CA ALA A 250 -2.59 2.83 -3.03
C ALA A 250 -3.79 2.74 -2.08
N PRO A 251 -5.05 2.88 -2.53
CA PRO A 251 -6.22 2.78 -1.65
C PRO A 251 -6.32 1.44 -0.91
N GLN A 252 -6.02 0.33 -1.58
CA GLN A 252 -6.06 -1.02 -1.00
C GLN A 252 -5.06 -1.18 0.15
N ARG A 253 -3.91 -0.46 0.08
CA ARG A 253 -2.94 -0.41 1.19
C ARG A 253 -3.44 0.48 2.34
N LEU A 254 -4.05 1.62 2.01
CA LEU A 254 -4.55 2.58 3.00
C LEU A 254 -5.79 2.11 3.76
N THR A 255 -6.53 1.14 3.23
CA THR A 255 -7.81 0.68 3.78
C THR A 255 -7.84 -0.84 4.00
N LYS A 256 -6.69 -1.50 4.15
CA LYS A 256 -6.63 -2.96 4.24
C LYS A 256 -7.46 -3.46 5.42
N ILE A 257 -7.28 -2.89 6.61
CA ILE A 257 -7.97 -3.29 7.83
C ILE A 257 -9.48 -2.99 7.74
N ALA A 258 -9.84 -1.81 7.26
CA ALA A 258 -11.24 -1.40 7.10
C ALA A 258 -11.96 -2.29 6.08
N ASN A 259 -11.33 -2.56 4.93
CA ASN A 259 -11.89 -3.38 3.85
C ASN A 259 -12.05 -4.85 4.28
N GLU A 260 -11.00 -5.46 4.85
CA GLU A 260 -11.08 -6.83 5.37
C GLU A 260 -12.09 -6.93 6.52
N GLY A 261 -12.11 -5.94 7.41
CA GLY A 261 -13.07 -5.87 8.51
C GLY A 261 -14.52 -5.79 8.07
N TRP A 262 -14.80 -4.96 7.07
CA TRP A 262 -16.13 -4.82 6.48
C TRP A 262 -16.60 -6.11 5.81
N ALA A 263 -15.74 -6.72 4.99
CA ALA A 263 -16.04 -7.99 4.34
C ALA A 263 -16.19 -9.14 5.36
N CYS A 264 -15.36 -9.16 6.41
CA CYS A 264 -15.49 -10.12 7.51
C CYS A 264 -16.72 -9.89 8.39
N TYR A 265 -17.20 -8.66 8.52
CA TYR A 265 -18.42 -8.39 9.27
C TYR A 265 -19.62 -8.92 8.49
N TRP A 266 -19.71 -8.59 7.19
CA TRP A 266 -20.84 -8.96 6.36
C TRP A 266 -20.88 -10.43 5.98
N HIS A 267 -19.77 -11.06 5.64
CA HIS A 267 -19.80 -12.50 5.32
C HIS A 267 -20.30 -13.33 6.52
N SER A 268 -20.05 -12.87 7.75
CA SER A 268 -20.43 -13.55 8.98
C SER A 268 -21.92 -13.35 9.22
N LYS A 269 -22.43 -12.13 9.07
CA LYS A 269 -23.86 -11.80 9.21
C LYS A 269 -24.71 -12.47 8.12
N ILE A 270 -24.28 -12.40 6.85
CA ILE A 270 -25.01 -13.01 5.72
C ILE A 270 -25.04 -14.53 5.89
N LEU A 271 -23.90 -15.16 6.17
CA LEU A 271 -23.86 -16.62 6.30
C LEU A 271 -24.70 -17.11 7.47
N THR A 272 -24.52 -16.53 8.66
CA THR A 272 -25.28 -16.91 9.86
C THR A 272 -26.75 -16.45 9.83
N GLY A 273 -27.10 -15.53 8.94
CA GLY A 273 -28.45 -15.01 8.73
C GLY A 273 -29.39 -15.90 7.93
N GLY A 274 -28.95 -17.09 7.52
CA GLY A 274 -29.81 -18.10 6.87
C GLY A 274 -29.24 -18.75 5.61
N ILE A 275 -28.00 -18.43 5.22
CA ILE A 275 -27.33 -19.10 4.08
C ILE A 275 -26.68 -20.41 4.49
N LEU A 276 -26.20 -20.52 5.74
CA LEU A 276 -25.59 -21.74 6.26
C LEU A 276 -26.65 -22.82 6.53
N GLU A 277 -26.35 -24.03 6.10
CA GLU A 277 -27.05 -25.22 6.58
C GLU A 277 -26.57 -25.59 7.99
N PRO A 278 -27.40 -26.21 8.85
CA PRO A 278 -27.00 -26.60 10.20
C PRO A 278 -25.73 -27.47 10.25
N SER A 279 -25.50 -28.30 9.23
CA SER A 279 -24.29 -29.14 9.10
C SER A 279 -23.02 -28.35 8.79
N GLU A 280 -23.13 -27.13 8.24
CA GLU A 280 -22.00 -26.31 7.82
C GLU A 280 -21.46 -25.39 8.95
N VAL A 281 -22.15 -25.32 10.09
CA VAL A 281 -21.83 -24.34 11.16
C VAL A 281 -20.44 -24.56 11.76
N ILE A 282 -20.04 -25.81 11.98
CA ILE A 282 -18.73 -26.14 12.57
C ILE A 282 -17.63 -25.82 11.57
N ASP A 283 -17.78 -26.27 10.33
CA ASP A 283 -16.82 -26.00 9.25
C ASP A 283 -16.69 -24.48 9.01
N PHE A 284 -17.78 -23.72 9.16
CA PHE A 284 -17.76 -22.26 9.02
C PHE A 284 -16.94 -21.64 10.15
N ALA A 285 -17.15 -22.08 11.38
CA ALA A 285 -16.41 -21.59 12.53
C ALA A 285 -14.91 -21.87 12.39
N ASP A 286 -14.54 -23.05 11.88
CA ASP A 286 -13.14 -23.42 11.65
C ASP A 286 -12.49 -22.51 10.60
N VAL A 287 -13.09 -22.38 9.41
CA VAL A 287 -12.56 -21.53 8.32
C VAL A 287 -12.51 -20.06 8.74
N HIS A 288 -13.59 -19.52 9.34
CA HIS A 288 -13.65 -18.12 9.77
C HIS A 288 -12.66 -17.80 10.89
N SER A 289 -12.50 -18.70 11.86
CA SER A 289 -11.54 -18.52 12.95
C SER A 289 -10.10 -18.65 12.46
N GLY A 290 -9.83 -19.55 11.50
CA GLY A 290 -8.53 -19.68 10.84
C GLY A 290 -8.10 -18.38 10.16
N ALA A 291 -8.98 -17.78 9.36
CA ALA A 291 -8.71 -16.51 8.66
C ALA A 291 -8.50 -15.32 9.62
N THR A 292 -9.19 -15.33 10.77
CA THR A 292 -9.09 -14.27 11.79
C THR A 292 -8.10 -14.59 12.92
N SER A 293 -7.34 -15.69 12.80
CA SER A 293 -6.32 -16.08 13.76
C SER A 293 -5.05 -15.22 13.60
N ALA A 294 -4.36 -14.93 14.70
CA ALA A 294 -3.10 -14.18 14.67
C ALA A 294 -2.15 -14.73 15.74
N ALA A 295 -0.89 -14.93 15.38
CA ALA A 295 0.15 -15.22 16.36
C ALA A 295 0.30 -14.05 17.35
N PRO A 296 0.70 -14.30 18.61
CA PRO A 296 0.94 -13.23 19.57
C PRO A 296 1.92 -12.18 19.01
N GLY A 297 1.53 -10.91 19.07
CA GLY A 297 2.34 -9.80 18.57
C GLY A 297 2.23 -9.50 17.07
N GLN A 298 1.53 -10.34 16.29
CA GLN A 298 1.27 -10.07 14.88
C GLN A 298 -0.10 -9.40 14.68
N LEU A 299 -0.14 -8.39 13.81
CA LEU A 299 -1.37 -7.77 13.39
C LEU A 299 -2.00 -8.59 12.27
N ASN A 300 -3.24 -9.03 12.47
CA ASN A 300 -4.07 -9.61 11.42
C ASN A 300 -5.15 -8.58 11.03
N PRO A 301 -5.17 -8.09 9.78
CA PRO A 301 -6.17 -7.12 9.31
C PRO A 301 -7.62 -7.61 9.44
N TYR A 302 -7.89 -8.89 9.13
CA TYR A 302 -9.20 -9.51 9.26
C TYR A 302 -9.67 -9.50 10.72
N ARG A 303 -8.79 -9.88 11.65
CA ARG A 303 -9.10 -9.89 13.10
C ARG A 303 -9.39 -8.50 13.62
N LEU A 304 -8.49 -7.56 13.37
CA LEU A 304 -8.60 -6.19 13.87
C LEU A 304 -9.80 -5.48 13.26
N GLY A 305 -9.95 -5.55 11.95
CA GLY A 305 -11.07 -4.95 11.23
C GLY A 305 -12.42 -5.48 11.70
N LEU A 306 -12.58 -6.80 11.82
CA LEU A 306 -13.84 -7.40 12.30
C LEU A 306 -14.18 -6.95 13.73
N ARG A 307 -13.16 -6.85 14.59
CA ARG A 307 -13.34 -6.37 15.97
C ARG A 307 -13.73 -4.90 16.00
N LEU A 308 -13.14 -4.06 15.16
CA LEU A 308 -13.51 -2.65 15.02
C LEU A 308 -14.97 -2.50 14.57
N MET A 309 -15.41 -3.24 13.55
CA MET A 309 -16.79 -3.18 13.06
C MET A 309 -17.81 -3.61 14.13
N ARG A 310 -17.53 -4.71 14.84
CA ARG A 310 -18.40 -5.18 15.94
C ARG A 310 -18.41 -4.20 17.12
N TYR A 311 -17.27 -3.59 17.43
CA TYR A 311 -17.17 -2.59 18.48
C TYR A 311 -17.98 -1.34 18.13
N ALA A 312 -17.81 -0.82 16.91
CA ALA A 312 -18.58 0.29 16.37
C ALA A 312 -20.10 0.02 16.41
N GLU A 313 -20.53 -1.19 16.01
CA GLU A 313 -21.93 -1.63 16.11
C GLU A 313 -22.42 -1.58 17.57
N SER A 314 -21.63 -2.10 18.51
CA SER A 314 -22.01 -2.13 19.94
C SER A 314 -22.12 -0.74 20.57
N LYS A 315 -21.43 0.25 20.01
CA LYS A 315 -21.45 1.65 20.42
C LYS A 315 -22.51 2.47 19.67
N GLY A 316 -23.21 1.87 18.71
CA GLY A 316 -24.27 2.53 17.94
C GLY A 316 -23.75 3.46 16.84
N HIS A 317 -22.51 3.28 16.37
CA HIS A 317 -22.03 4.02 15.19
C HIS A 317 -22.75 3.55 13.92
N ASP A 318 -22.92 4.46 12.97
CA ASP A 318 -23.34 4.13 11.62
C ASP A 318 -22.16 3.51 10.84
N LEU A 319 -22.20 2.19 10.66
CA LEU A 319 -21.14 1.45 9.99
C LEU A 319 -21.03 1.81 8.50
N PHE A 320 -22.13 2.16 7.83
CA PHE A 320 -22.11 2.53 6.41
C PHE A 320 -21.42 3.88 6.22
N LEU A 321 -21.64 4.82 7.15
CA LEU A 321 -20.91 6.09 7.19
C LEU A 321 -19.42 5.83 7.44
N LEU A 322 -19.07 5.05 8.46
CA LEU A 322 -17.67 4.75 8.79
C LEU A 322 -16.91 4.18 7.59
N ARG A 323 -17.50 3.18 6.93
CA ARG A 323 -16.99 2.58 5.70
C ARG A 323 -16.78 3.60 4.58
N SER A 324 -17.66 4.58 4.43
CA SER A 324 -17.60 5.53 3.31
C SER A 324 -16.46 6.55 3.45
N VAL A 325 -16.08 6.94 4.68
CA VAL A 325 -15.16 8.08 4.89
C VAL A 325 -13.76 7.68 5.36
N HIS A 326 -13.61 6.56 6.08
CA HIS A 326 -12.36 6.27 6.77
C HIS A 326 -11.34 5.49 5.93
N SER A 327 -10.08 5.87 6.07
CA SER A 327 -8.92 4.98 5.89
C SER A 327 -8.63 4.20 7.19
N ASP A 328 -7.71 3.22 7.14
CA ASP A 328 -7.33 2.43 8.32
C ASP A 328 -6.91 3.32 9.49
N VAL A 329 -6.04 4.29 9.23
CA VAL A 329 -5.54 5.26 10.22
C VAL A 329 -6.71 6.00 10.87
N SER A 330 -7.58 6.61 10.06
CA SER A 330 -8.70 7.40 10.60
C SER A 330 -9.77 6.55 11.29
N LEU A 331 -9.97 5.29 10.85
CA LEU A 331 -10.92 4.37 11.48
C LEU A 331 -10.43 3.93 12.85
N ILE A 332 -9.14 3.59 12.94
CA ILE A 332 -8.47 3.25 14.20
C ILE A 332 -8.47 4.46 15.12
N ASP A 333 -8.23 5.65 14.59
CA ASP A 333 -8.24 6.87 15.40
C ASP A 333 -9.63 7.16 16.00
N GLU A 334 -10.70 6.99 15.21
CA GLU A 334 -12.07 7.18 15.67
C GLU A 334 -12.52 6.13 16.70
N LEU A 335 -12.20 4.85 16.48
CA LEU A 335 -12.81 3.74 17.22
C LEU A 335 -11.96 3.16 18.34
N VAL A 336 -10.62 3.28 18.28
CA VAL A 336 -9.76 2.68 19.30
C VAL A 336 -9.71 3.58 20.53
N ASP A 337 -10.32 3.09 21.60
CA ASP A 337 -10.27 3.64 22.95
C ASP A 337 -9.75 2.58 23.95
N GLU A 338 -9.68 2.93 25.24
CA GLU A 338 -9.24 2.01 26.29
C GLU A 338 -10.09 0.73 26.33
N GLN A 339 -11.40 0.85 26.17
CA GLN A 339 -12.30 -0.28 26.26
C GLN A 339 -12.08 -1.25 25.09
N PHE A 340 -11.93 -0.73 23.87
CA PHE A 340 -11.60 -1.53 22.69
C PHE A 340 -10.33 -2.34 22.91
N VAL A 341 -9.25 -1.71 23.39
CA VAL A 341 -7.96 -2.39 23.58
C VAL A 341 -8.08 -3.52 24.61
N LEU A 342 -8.82 -3.30 25.70
CA LEU A 342 -9.06 -4.34 26.70
C LEU A 342 -9.83 -5.53 26.12
N GLU A 343 -10.90 -5.27 25.37
CA GLU A 343 -11.69 -6.32 24.72
C GLU A 343 -10.87 -7.06 23.65
N TYR A 344 -10.06 -6.33 22.88
CA TYR A 344 -9.21 -6.88 21.82
C TYR A 344 -8.11 -7.81 22.37
N LEU A 345 -7.51 -7.42 23.51
CA LEU A 345 -6.50 -8.21 24.22
C LEU A 345 -7.10 -9.30 25.13
N GLY A 346 -8.43 -9.37 25.27
CA GLY A 346 -9.10 -10.34 26.14
C GLY A 346 -8.90 -10.08 27.64
N ILE A 347 -8.59 -8.83 28.02
CA ILE A 347 -8.37 -8.42 29.41
C ILE A 347 -9.73 -8.16 30.06
N ARG A 348 -10.07 -8.96 31.05
CA ARG A 348 -11.32 -8.77 31.80
C ARG A 348 -11.21 -7.55 32.71
N ARG A 349 -12.35 -6.90 32.99
CA ARG A 349 -12.43 -5.72 33.87
C ARG A 349 -11.78 -5.92 35.25
N ARG A 350 -11.85 -7.13 35.81
CA ARG A 350 -11.21 -7.47 37.11
C ARG A 350 -9.68 -7.50 37.05
N ASP A 351 -9.12 -7.74 35.87
CA ASP A 351 -7.69 -7.86 35.61
C ASP A 351 -7.10 -6.50 35.13
N LEU A 352 -7.93 -5.45 35.01
CA LEU A 352 -7.56 -4.12 34.50
C LEU A 352 -6.47 -3.44 35.34
N GLN A 353 -6.59 -3.51 36.66
CA GLN A 353 -5.63 -2.88 37.56
C GLN A 353 -4.25 -3.56 37.45
N ALA A 354 -4.23 -4.89 37.32
CA ALA A 354 -3.02 -5.66 37.08
C ALA A 354 -2.41 -5.35 35.71
N ALA A 355 -3.23 -5.23 34.65
CA ALA A 355 -2.77 -4.86 33.31
C ALA A 355 -2.14 -3.46 33.28
N ARG A 356 -2.75 -2.47 33.96
CA ARG A 356 -2.16 -1.13 34.10
C ARG A 356 -0.85 -1.16 34.89
N GLN A 357 -0.79 -1.93 35.98
CA GLN A 357 0.45 -2.11 36.76
C GLN A 357 1.55 -2.84 35.95
N ALA A 358 1.16 -3.71 35.02
CA ALA A 358 2.06 -4.39 34.09
C ALA A 358 2.46 -3.52 32.87
N GLY A 359 2.03 -2.25 32.83
CA GLY A 359 2.43 -1.29 31.80
C GLY A 359 1.55 -1.23 30.55
N LEU A 360 0.30 -1.71 30.60
CA LEU A 360 -0.65 -1.51 29.50
C LEU A 360 -0.98 -0.01 29.36
N ASP A 361 -0.49 0.58 28.28
CA ASP A 361 -0.79 1.94 27.85
C ASP A 361 -1.49 1.89 26.49
N TRP A 362 -2.82 2.05 26.51
CA TRP A 362 -3.63 1.97 25.30
C TRP A 362 -3.35 3.13 24.34
N VAL A 363 -2.91 4.28 24.85
CA VAL A 363 -2.56 5.45 24.03
C VAL A 363 -1.30 5.12 23.23
N LYS A 364 -0.24 4.62 23.90
CA LYS A 364 0.97 4.18 23.19
C LYS A 364 0.71 3.04 22.22
N TRP A 365 -0.19 2.13 22.58
CA TRP A 365 -0.60 1.04 21.67
C TRP A 365 -1.26 1.59 20.41
N LYS A 366 -2.18 2.55 20.57
CA LYS A 366 -2.87 3.24 19.47
C LYS A 366 -1.90 4.06 18.62
N GLU A 367 -1.04 4.87 19.24
CA GLU A 367 -0.03 5.70 18.55
C GLU A 367 0.91 4.84 17.71
N LYS A 368 1.40 3.73 18.28
CA LYS A 368 2.22 2.78 17.53
C LYS A 368 1.48 2.23 16.31
N LEU A 369 0.23 1.81 16.50
CA LEU A 369 -0.59 1.26 15.42
C LEU A 369 -0.88 2.30 14.32
N LEU A 370 -1.17 3.54 14.70
CA LEU A 370 -1.38 4.65 13.76
C LEU A 370 -0.10 4.97 12.97
N GLY A 371 1.05 5.03 13.65
CA GLY A 371 2.35 5.22 13.02
C GLY A 371 2.66 4.11 12.02
N ASP A 372 2.46 2.85 12.40
CA ASP A 372 2.71 1.69 11.55
C ASP A 372 1.91 1.74 10.23
N LEU A 373 0.73 2.36 10.24
CA LEU A 373 -0.23 2.40 9.13
C LEU A 373 -0.31 3.75 8.40
N ALA A 374 0.33 4.81 8.92
CA ALA A 374 0.18 6.20 8.47
C ALA A 374 0.32 6.39 6.94
N TRP A 375 1.29 5.69 6.34
CA TRP A 375 1.58 5.74 4.90
C TRP A 375 1.21 4.44 4.17
N GLY A 376 0.19 3.72 4.65
CA GLY A 376 -0.19 2.41 4.14
C GLY A 376 0.88 1.34 4.40
N GLY A 377 1.63 1.48 5.49
CA GLY A 377 2.73 0.59 5.87
C GLY A 377 4.06 0.85 5.16
N LEU A 378 4.14 1.84 4.27
CA LEU A 378 5.38 2.22 3.59
C LEU A 378 6.14 3.29 4.39
N PRO A 379 7.47 3.42 4.22
CA PRO A 379 8.21 4.57 4.74
C PRO A 379 7.75 5.87 4.07
N LYS A 380 7.59 6.95 4.84
CA LYS A 380 7.28 8.27 4.31
C LYS A 380 8.58 8.96 3.89
N ILE A 381 8.82 9.02 2.58
CA ILE A 381 10.01 9.66 1.98
C ILE A 381 9.60 10.93 1.25
N GLU A 382 10.28 12.04 1.54
CA GLU A 382 10.05 13.35 0.93
C GLU A 382 11.29 13.80 0.17
N LEU A 383 11.14 14.25 -1.07
CA LEU A 383 12.19 14.96 -1.79
C LEU A 383 12.18 16.42 -1.36
N ILE A 384 13.21 16.83 -0.61
CA ILE A 384 13.27 18.13 0.05
C ILE A 384 13.96 19.20 -0.81
N ALA A 385 14.97 18.81 -1.57
CA ALA A 385 15.79 19.75 -2.33
C ALA A 385 16.52 19.06 -3.49
N ARG A 386 16.93 19.89 -4.46
CA ARG A 386 17.90 19.55 -5.50
C ARG A 386 19.07 20.54 -5.40
N ASP A 387 20.29 20.02 -5.30
CA ASP A 387 21.49 20.84 -5.26
C ASP A 387 21.74 21.51 -6.63
N ALA A 388 22.02 22.81 -6.61
CA ALA A 388 22.17 23.62 -7.83
C ALA A 388 23.43 23.28 -8.64
N HIS A 389 24.50 22.84 -7.98
CA HIS A 389 25.83 22.66 -8.59
C HIS A 389 26.04 21.22 -9.03
N THR A 390 25.72 20.29 -8.13
CA THR A 390 25.91 18.84 -8.33
C THR A 390 24.69 18.18 -8.95
N GLY A 391 23.51 18.81 -8.89
CA GLY A 391 22.25 18.20 -9.28
C GLY A 391 21.77 17.10 -8.33
N CYS A 392 22.40 16.96 -7.16
CA CYS A 392 22.08 15.93 -6.17
C CYS A 392 20.64 16.05 -5.66
N LEU A 393 19.88 14.96 -5.64
CA LEU A 393 18.57 14.92 -4.99
C LEU A 393 18.75 14.63 -3.50
N ARG A 394 18.17 15.49 -2.66
CA ARG A 394 18.13 15.28 -1.21
C ARG A 394 16.74 14.85 -0.79
N LEU A 395 16.67 13.69 -0.16
CA LEU A 395 15.47 13.09 0.38
C LEU A 395 15.55 13.06 1.90
N ARG A 396 14.38 13.05 2.53
CA ARG A 396 14.23 12.88 3.96
C ARG A 396 13.28 11.74 4.25
N HIS A 397 13.73 10.80 5.06
CA HIS A 397 12.87 9.84 5.71
C HIS A 397 12.21 10.48 6.93
N HIS A 398 10.88 10.57 6.92
CA HIS A 398 10.10 10.96 8.09
C HIS A 398 10.00 9.74 9.02
N HIS A 399 10.99 9.60 9.90
CA HIS A 399 11.10 8.44 10.80
C HIS A 399 9.91 8.38 11.76
N ASP A 400 9.24 7.24 11.79
CA ASP A 400 8.05 6.96 12.60
C ASP A 400 8.31 5.93 13.70
N GLY A 401 9.57 5.78 14.10
CA GLY A 401 10.03 4.73 15.03
C GLY A 401 10.54 3.47 14.34
N ARG A 402 10.40 3.36 13.01
CA ARG A 402 10.90 2.23 12.21
C ARG A 402 12.10 2.63 11.37
N ASP A 403 13.20 1.90 11.55
CA ASP A 403 14.38 2.09 10.72
C ASP A 403 14.14 1.53 9.30
N LEU A 404 14.76 2.18 8.31
CA LEU A 404 14.77 1.65 6.96
C LEU A 404 15.56 0.33 6.92
N GLN A 405 15.06 -0.64 6.16
CA GLN A 405 15.83 -1.84 5.84
C GLN A 405 16.98 -1.45 4.90
N LEU A 406 18.17 -1.20 5.47
CA LEU A 406 19.29 -0.57 4.78
C LEU A 406 19.68 -1.23 3.45
N ALA A 407 19.66 -2.55 3.37
CA ALA A 407 19.97 -3.27 2.13
C ALA A 407 18.95 -2.95 1.01
N GLN A 408 17.66 -2.95 1.34
CA GLN A 408 16.59 -2.62 0.40
C GLN A 408 16.58 -1.12 0.06
N ALA A 409 16.75 -0.26 1.08
CA ALA A 409 16.82 1.18 0.89
C ALA A 409 18.02 1.56 -0.01
N GLY A 410 19.18 0.93 0.18
CA GLY A 410 20.38 1.12 -0.62
C GLY A 410 20.17 0.80 -2.09
N GLU A 411 19.60 -0.37 -2.41
CA GLU A 411 19.28 -0.71 -3.80
C GLU A 411 18.19 0.21 -4.38
N THR A 412 17.22 0.65 -3.57
CA THR A 412 16.17 1.59 -4.00
C THR A 412 16.75 2.95 -4.37
N ILE A 413 17.60 3.54 -3.53
CA ILE A 413 18.21 4.85 -3.82
C ILE A 413 19.24 4.76 -4.95
N LYS A 414 19.90 3.62 -5.12
CA LYS A 414 20.78 3.35 -6.28
C LYS A 414 20.00 3.32 -7.59
N ASN A 415 18.84 2.66 -7.60
CA ASN A 415 17.94 2.69 -8.75
C ASN A 415 17.36 4.08 -9.00
N LEU A 416 17.05 4.84 -7.93
CA LEU A 416 16.63 6.24 -8.03
C LEU A 416 17.73 7.11 -8.67
N ALA A 417 18.98 6.99 -8.22
CA ALA A 417 20.13 7.70 -8.79
C ALA A 417 20.32 7.35 -10.27
N ALA A 418 20.16 6.08 -10.63
CA ALA A 418 20.26 5.63 -12.02
C ALA A 418 19.15 6.19 -12.93
N VAL A 419 17.92 6.35 -12.42
CA VAL A 419 16.80 6.98 -13.15
C VAL A 419 16.95 8.50 -13.22
N TRP A 420 17.47 9.12 -12.16
CA TRP A 420 17.74 10.55 -12.10
C TRP A 420 18.92 10.98 -12.98
N GLY A 421 19.93 10.12 -13.13
CA GLY A 421 21.17 10.44 -13.84
C GLY A 421 22.14 11.28 -13.02
N GLY A 422 22.02 11.25 -11.69
CA GLY A 422 22.87 12.01 -10.76
C GLY A 422 22.82 11.43 -9.34
N PRO A 423 23.62 11.98 -8.41
CA PRO A 423 23.69 11.49 -7.03
C PRO A 423 22.38 11.72 -6.26
N VAL A 424 22.15 10.86 -5.29
CA VAL A 424 20.96 10.86 -4.43
C VAL A 424 21.38 10.64 -2.98
N GLU A 425 20.86 11.46 -2.08
CA GLU A 425 21.09 11.34 -0.63
C GLU A 425 19.76 11.22 0.09
N ILE A 426 19.67 10.33 1.07
CA ILE A 426 18.52 10.26 1.99
C ILE A 426 18.98 10.42 3.44
N GLU A 427 18.43 11.44 4.11
CA GLU A 427 18.54 11.65 5.55
C GLU A 427 17.60 10.67 6.28
N THR A 428 18.14 9.87 7.20
CA THR A 428 17.35 8.95 8.04
C THR A 428 17.93 8.82 9.44
N LEU A 429 17.18 8.23 10.36
CA LEU A 429 17.71 7.72 11.62
C LEU A 429 17.97 6.21 11.50
N VAL A 430 19.08 5.75 12.10
CA VAL A 430 19.41 4.33 12.30
C VAL A 430 19.78 4.16 13.76
N GLU A 431 19.08 3.31 14.49
CA GLU A 431 19.25 3.15 15.95
C GLU A 431 19.23 4.50 16.70
N SER A 432 18.32 5.39 16.30
CA SER A 432 18.19 6.79 16.78
C SER A 432 19.36 7.72 16.47
N SER A 433 20.37 7.28 15.70
CA SER A 433 21.50 8.10 15.26
C SER A 433 21.24 8.65 13.85
N PRO A 434 21.46 9.95 13.59
CA PRO A 434 21.29 10.53 12.26
C PRO A 434 22.35 10.01 11.30
N ARG A 435 21.89 9.53 10.13
CA ARG A 435 22.71 8.97 9.06
C ARG A 435 22.23 9.48 7.70
N ILE A 436 23.15 9.51 6.75
CA ILE A 436 22.86 9.76 5.34
C ILE A 436 23.19 8.49 4.55
N LEU A 437 22.23 7.98 3.80
CA LEU A 437 22.49 6.96 2.80
C LEU A 437 22.69 7.67 1.46
N ARG A 438 23.89 7.55 0.88
CA ARG A 438 24.26 8.18 -0.38
C ARG A 438 24.33 7.14 -1.48
N ALA A 439 23.84 7.47 -2.67
CA ALA A 439 24.01 6.66 -3.87
C ALA A 439 24.57 7.48 -5.03
N ALA A 440 25.67 7.00 -5.60
CA ALA A 440 26.35 7.55 -6.77
C ALA A 440 27.05 6.41 -7.52
N ASP A 441 27.20 6.54 -8.84
CA ASP A 441 27.99 5.62 -9.69
C ASP A 441 27.65 4.12 -9.54
N GLY A 442 26.39 3.81 -9.22
CA GLY A 442 25.91 2.43 -9.06
C GLY A 442 26.30 1.78 -7.74
N GLN A 443 26.84 2.52 -6.78
CA GLN A 443 27.11 2.09 -5.41
C GLN A 443 26.29 2.93 -4.42
N PHE A 444 26.15 2.41 -3.21
CA PHE A 444 25.62 3.17 -2.09
C PHE A 444 26.50 2.99 -0.86
N GLU A 445 26.53 4.03 -0.02
CA GLU A 445 27.27 4.04 1.24
C GLU A 445 26.41 4.68 2.33
N LEU A 446 26.66 4.29 3.58
CA LEU A 446 26.06 4.89 4.76
C LEU A 446 27.11 5.77 5.43
N VAL A 447 26.79 7.04 5.62
CA VAL A 447 27.68 8.06 6.16
C VAL A 447 27.04 8.69 7.38
N ASP A 448 27.86 9.08 8.35
CA ASP A 448 27.40 9.80 9.54
C ASP A 448 27.09 11.25 9.18
N LEU A 449 26.00 11.81 9.73
CA LEU A 449 25.53 13.15 9.37
C LEU A 449 26.52 14.27 9.77
N ASP A 450 27.50 13.94 10.63
CA ASP A 450 28.58 14.83 11.09
C ASP A 450 29.81 14.83 10.16
N GLU A 451 29.89 13.96 9.14
CA GLU A 451 30.96 14.01 8.14
C GLU A 451 30.60 14.96 6.99
N PRO A 452 31.49 15.91 6.62
CA PRO A 452 31.25 16.79 5.49
C PRO A 452 31.09 15.98 4.19
N PRO A 453 30.23 16.41 3.24
CA PRO A 453 30.12 15.73 1.95
C PRO A 453 31.49 15.67 1.27
N CYS A 454 31.87 14.47 0.85
CA CYS A 454 33.18 14.19 0.25
C CYS A 454 33.34 15.01 -1.04
N ASP A 455 34.28 15.95 -1.03
CA ASP A 455 34.82 16.57 -2.25
C ASP A 455 35.29 15.44 -3.18
N THR A 456 34.79 15.46 -4.41
CA THR A 456 35.22 14.58 -5.48
C THR A 456 36.75 14.55 -5.54
N GLN A 457 37.34 13.38 -5.36
CA GLN A 457 38.79 13.18 -5.37
C GLN A 457 39.41 13.75 -6.65
N THR A 458 40.14 14.86 -6.51
CA THR A 458 41.14 15.31 -7.48
C THR A 458 42.26 14.26 -7.54
N PRO A 459 42.71 13.79 -8.71
CA PRO A 459 43.77 12.79 -8.78
C PRO A 459 45.09 13.37 -8.22
N PRO A 460 45.95 12.54 -7.61
CA PRO A 460 47.17 13.01 -6.97
C PRO A 460 48.12 13.61 -8.02
N ALA A 461 48.59 14.83 -7.75
CA ALA A 461 49.67 15.47 -8.48
C ALA A 461 50.91 14.56 -8.46
N GLY A 462 51.42 14.22 -9.64
CA GLY A 462 52.65 13.46 -9.80
C GLY A 462 53.87 14.21 -9.22
N PRO A 463 54.97 13.49 -8.92
CA PRO A 463 56.11 14.07 -8.23
C PRO A 463 56.88 15.05 -9.12
N ASP A 464 57.17 16.23 -8.54
CA ASP A 464 58.03 17.27 -9.09
C ASP A 464 59.43 16.74 -9.46
N LEU A 465 59.83 16.94 -10.72
CA LEU A 465 61.21 16.80 -11.17
C LEU A 465 62.01 18.07 -10.77
N PRO A 466 63.24 17.94 -10.24
CA PRO A 466 64.02 19.09 -9.83
C PRO A 466 64.60 19.83 -11.04
N ALA A 467 64.57 21.16 -10.94
CA ALA A 467 65.10 22.10 -11.92
C ALA A 467 66.58 21.85 -12.25
N ALA A 468 66.88 21.68 -13.54
CA ALA A 468 68.23 21.69 -14.07
C ALA A 468 68.83 23.10 -13.95
N ARG A 469 69.98 23.18 -13.28
CA ARG A 469 70.84 24.37 -13.26
C ARG A 469 71.51 24.56 -14.61
N ALA A 470 71.62 25.83 -15.00
CA ALA A 470 72.39 26.31 -16.13
C ALA A 470 73.88 25.94 -16.02
N SER A 471 74.45 25.51 -17.14
CA SER A 471 75.86 25.68 -17.56
C SER A 471 75.89 25.67 -19.07
#